data_AF-A0A8X6EGY5-F1
#
_entry.id   AF-A0A8X6EGY5-F1
#
_cell.length_a   1.000
_cell.length_b   1.000
_cell.length_c   1.000
_cell.angle_alpha   90.00
_cell.angle_beta   90.00
_cell.angle_gamma   90.00
#
_symmetry.space_group_name_H-M   'P 1'
#
loop_
_entity.id
_entity.type
_entity.pdbx_description
1 polymer ?
#
loop_
_entity_poly.entity_id
_entity_poly.type
_entity_poly.pdbx_seq_one_letter_code
_entity_poly.pdbx_strand_id
1 'polypeptide(L)'
;GAMEYNATAEPIPAATLHQLFIDQAQRTPDQVAVVFEQEWLTYSELDQRSNQVARFLQSRGIGRGDRVGVLAKRQVETIINLMAVLKAGAAYVPIDPDHPYERQTYILENSSCKILLDSDLYETMEISSYADGDLTPVAEPEDTAYVIYTSGSTGRPKGVIITHQAASNTIQDINRKFEVNEEDRIIGISSMCFDLSVYDIFGTLSAGATLVMIRDPRDMRELVRTVERRGITIWNTVPAIMDLALDHVGSHFENISLRLVLLSGDWIPLPLPAKINRHFPVADVISL
;
A
#
# COMPACT_ATOMS: atom_id res chain seq x y z
N GLY A 1 -2.75 20.56 -29.27
CA GLY A 1 -3.18 21.72 -28.43
C GLY A 1 -3.55 21.25 -27.03
N ALA A 2 -3.76 22.14 -26.05
CA ALA A 2 -4.06 21.73 -24.65
C ALA A 2 -5.26 20.75 -24.52
N MET A 3 -6.23 20.81 -25.43
CA MET A 3 -7.35 19.86 -25.50
C MET A 3 -6.94 18.44 -25.94
N GLU A 4 -5.89 18.28 -26.77
CA GLU A 4 -5.36 16.95 -27.12
C GLU A 4 -4.55 16.35 -25.96
N TYR A 5 -3.79 17.15 -25.22
CA TYR A 5 -3.02 16.67 -24.06
C TYR A 5 -3.92 16.25 -22.89
N ASN A 6 -5.14 16.79 -22.79
CA ASN A 6 -6.10 16.47 -21.74
C ASN A 6 -7.15 15.42 -22.17
N ALA A 7 -7.04 14.87 -23.39
CA ALA A 7 -7.95 13.83 -23.89
C ALA A 7 -7.55 12.44 -23.35
N THR A 8 -7.50 12.29 -22.03
CA THR A 8 -7.09 11.06 -21.33
C THR A 8 -8.28 10.19 -20.91
N ALA A 9 -9.47 10.45 -21.49
CA ALA A 9 -10.68 9.70 -21.16
C ALA A 9 -10.58 8.27 -21.68
N GLU A 10 -10.29 7.34 -20.77
CA GLU A 10 -10.37 5.91 -21.00
C GLU A 10 -11.38 5.26 -20.05
N PRO A 11 -12.11 4.21 -20.49
CA PRO A 11 -13.00 3.48 -19.60
C PRO A 11 -12.18 2.67 -18.60
N ILE A 12 -12.01 3.20 -17.40
CA ILE A 12 -11.54 2.45 -16.23
C ILE A 12 -12.77 2.15 -15.36
N PRO A 13 -13.13 0.87 -15.15
CA PRO A 13 -14.25 0.51 -14.30
C PRO A 13 -14.05 1.08 -12.89
N ALA A 14 -15.07 1.77 -12.38
CA ALA A 14 -15.10 2.20 -11.00
C ALA A 14 -15.16 0.96 -10.10
N ALA A 15 -14.21 0.85 -9.18
CA ALA A 15 -14.11 -0.29 -8.27
C ALA A 15 -13.69 0.18 -6.88
N THR A 16 -14.04 -0.61 -5.87
CA THR A 16 -13.44 -0.49 -4.55
C THR A 16 -12.10 -1.22 -4.50
N LEU A 17 -11.20 -0.72 -3.67
CA LEU A 17 -9.85 -1.30 -3.52
C LEU A 17 -9.90 -2.76 -3.04
N HIS A 18 -10.82 -3.07 -2.12
CA HIS A 18 -11.00 -4.43 -1.63
C HIS A 18 -11.62 -5.35 -2.69
N GLN A 19 -12.51 -4.85 -3.56
CA GLN A 19 -13.06 -5.68 -4.63
C GLN A 19 -11.99 -6.09 -5.63
N LEU A 20 -11.09 -5.17 -6.04
CA LEU A 20 -9.96 -5.50 -6.90
C LEU A 20 -9.07 -6.59 -6.30
N PHE A 21 -8.85 -6.54 -4.99
CA PHE A 21 -8.13 -7.59 -4.26
C PHE A 21 -8.90 -8.91 -4.21
N ILE A 22 -10.20 -8.90 -3.87
CA ILE A 22 -11.04 -10.11 -3.80
C ILE A 22 -11.04 -10.82 -5.15
N ASP A 23 -11.24 -10.08 -6.24
CA ASP A 23 -11.23 -10.62 -7.61
C ASP A 23 -9.87 -11.23 -7.98
N GLN A 24 -8.77 -10.67 -7.47
CA GLN A 24 -7.43 -11.24 -7.66
C GLN A 24 -7.20 -12.48 -6.78
N ALA A 25 -7.64 -12.44 -5.52
CA ALA A 25 -7.49 -13.55 -4.58
C ALA A 25 -8.22 -14.81 -5.04
N GLN A 26 -9.36 -14.65 -5.71
CA GLN A 26 -10.08 -15.76 -6.36
C GLN A 26 -9.32 -16.33 -7.57
N ARG A 27 -8.57 -15.51 -8.32
CA ARG A 27 -7.81 -15.94 -9.50
C ARG A 27 -6.52 -16.68 -9.12
N THR A 28 -5.81 -16.21 -8.09
CA THR A 28 -4.49 -16.70 -7.70
C THR A 28 -4.40 -16.95 -6.19
N PRO A 29 -5.22 -17.84 -5.60
CA PRO A 29 -5.32 -17.99 -4.15
C PRO A 29 -4.01 -18.40 -3.48
N ASP A 30 -3.25 -19.31 -4.11
CA ASP A 30 -2.01 -19.87 -3.57
C ASP A 30 -0.78 -18.98 -3.80
N GLN A 31 -0.92 -17.89 -4.57
CA GLN A 31 0.16 -16.93 -4.82
C GLN A 31 0.51 -16.20 -3.53
N VAL A 32 1.79 -15.88 -3.30
CA VAL A 32 2.21 -15.09 -2.14
C VAL A 32 1.79 -13.63 -2.35
N ALA A 33 0.94 -13.12 -1.47
CA ALA A 33 0.45 -11.74 -1.48
C ALA A 33 1.41 -10.79 -0.76
N VAL A 34 1.85 -11.15 0.45
CA VAL A 34 2.66 -10.29 1.32
C VAL A 34 3.80 -11.09 1.93
N VAL A 35 4.98 -10.47 1.98
CA VAL A 35 6.17 -10.99 2.68
C VAL A 35 6.68 -9.94 3.64
N PHE A 36 6.94 -10.34 4.88
CA PHE A 36 7.66 -9.55 5.86
C PHE A 36 8.64 -10.46 6.60
N GLU A 37 9.93 -10.19 6.45
CA GLU A 37 10.99 -11.04 7.01
C GLU A 37 10.86 -12.51 6.58
N GLN A 38 10.66 -13.43 7.52
CA GLN A 38 10.46 -14.86 7.26
C GLN A 38 8.99 -15.27 7.25
N GLU A 39 8.08 -14.31 7.39
CA GLU A 39 6.65 -14.53 7.35
C GLU A 39 6.10 -14.14 5.98
N TRP A 40 5.09 -14.88 5.56
CA TRP A 40 4.36 -14.58 4.34
C TRP A 40 2.90 -15.00 4.47
N LEU A 41 2.05 -14.36 3.68
CA LEU A 41 0.67 -14.75 3.48
C LEU A 41 0.40 -14.93 2.00
N THR A 42 -0.30 -16.00 1.66
CA THR A 42 -0.93 -16.16 0.36
C THR A 42 -2.12 -15.22 0.20
N TYR A 43 -2.60 -15.05 -1.03
CA TYR A 43 -3.83 -14.30 -1.29
C TYR A 43 -5.02 -14.87 -0.53
N SER A 44 -5.19 -16.21 -0.49
CA SER A 44 -6.27 -16.83 0.26
C SER A 44 -6.17 -16.61 1.77
N GLU A 45 -4.96 -16.67 2.34
CA GLU A 45 -4.78 -16.45 3.78
C GLU A 45 -5.01 -14.99 4.16
N LEU A 46 -4.55 -14.05 3.35
CA LEU A 46 -4.83 -12.62 3.55
C LEU A 46 -6.33 -12.35 3.44
N ASP A 47 -7.01 -12.97 2.46
CA ASP A 47 -8.45 -12.82 2.28
C ASP A 47 -9.24 -13.33 3.49
N GLN A 48 -8.98 -14.56 3.92
CA GLN A 48 -9.62 -15.21 5.07
C GLN A 48 -9.41 -14.44 6.37
N ARG A 49 -8.17 -14.08 6.70
CA ARG A 49 -7.87 -13.34 7.94
C ARG A 49 -8.48 -11.95 7.93
N SER A 50 -8.48 -11.26 6.78
CA SER A 50 -9.14 -9.96 6.66
C SER A 50 -10.66 -10.07 6.72
N ASN A 51 -11.26 -11.17 6.25
CA ASN A 51 -12.68 -11.44 6.41
C ASN A 51 -13.08 -11.60 7.89
N GLN A 52 -12.26 -12.31 8.68
CA GLN A 52 -12.49 -12.49 10.12
C GLN A 52 -12.42 -11.16 10.87
N VAL A 53 -11.39 -10.35 10.62
CA VAL A 53 -11.28 -9.00 11.21
C VAL A 53 -12.45 -8.11 10.76
N ALA A 54 -12.87 -8.19 9.50
CA ALA A 54 -14.02 -7.42 8.99
C ALA A 54 -15.32 -7.79 9.71
N ARG A 55 -15.57 -9.08 9.96
CA ARG A 55 -16.73 -9.53 10.76
C ARG A 55 -16.65 -9.08 12.21
N PHE A 56 -15.46 -9.08 12.80
CA PHE A 56 -15.26 -8.48 14.11
C PHE A 56 -15.64 -7.01 14.12
N LEU A 57 -15.15 -6.21 13.15
CA LEU A 57 -15.51 -4.80 13.01
C LEU A 57 -17.03 -4.61 12.86
N GLN A 58 -17.67 -5.39 12.00
CA GLN A 58 -19.13 -5.35 11.82
C GLN A 58 -19.89 -5.70 13.11
N SER A 59 -19.40 -6.68 13.88
CA SER A 59 -19.98 -7.03 15.20
C SER A 59 -19.86 -5.91 16.23
N ARG A 60 -18.92 -4.98 16.03
CA ARG A 60 -18.77 -3.74 16.82
C ARG A 60 -19.56 -2.56 16.26
N GLY A 61 -20.39 -2.78 15.23
CA GLY A 61 -21.21 -1.75 14.60
C GLY A 61 -20.42 -0.81 13.68
N ILE A 62 -19.26 -1.25 13.20
CA ILE A 62 -18.51 -0.55 12.15
C ILE A 62 -19.09 -0.92 10.79
N GLY A 63 -19.31 0.08 9.93
CA GLY A 63 -19.77 -0.14 8.56
C GLY A 63 -19.49 1.03 7.63
N ARG A 64 -20.27 1.11 6.56
CA ARG A 64 -20.18 2.16 5.55
C ARG A 64 -20.25 3.56 6.16
N GLY A 65 -19.28 4.41 5.80
CA GLY A 65 -19.17 5.80 6.28
C GLY A 65 -18.40 5.96 7.60
N ASP A 66 -18.04 4.87 8.26
CA ASP A 66 -17.20 4.92 9.45
C ASP A 66 -15.71 5.06 9.12
N ARG A 67 -14.95 5.48 10.13
CA ARG A 67 -13.49 5.56 10.09
C ARG A 67 -12.90 4.69 11.21
N VAL A 68 -11.88 3.93 10.84
CA VAL A 68 -11.15 3.04 11.74
C VAL A 68 -9.68 3.39 11.71
N GLY A 69 -9.11 3.67 12.88
CA GLY A 69 -7.67 3.86 13.01
C GLY A 69 -6.94 2.54 12.84
N VAL A 70 -5.79 2.55 12.17
CA VAL A 70 -4.90 1.38 12.07
C VAL A 70 -3.50 1.82 12.48
N LEU A 71 -2.92 1.20 13.52
CA LEU A 71 -1.52 1.42 13.86
C LEU A 71 -0.64 0.89 12.74
N ALA A 72 0.11 1.79 12.10
CA ALA A 72 0.90 1.55 10.90
C ALA A 72 2.25 0.85 11.19
N LYS A 73 2.22 -0.21 12.00
CA LYS A 73 3.41 -1.05 12.24
C LYS A 73 3.74 -1.84 10.98
N ARG A 74 5.02 -2.10 10.74
CA ARG A 74 5.47 -2.90 9.59
C ARG A 74 5.41 -4.38 9.96
N GLN A 75 4.34 -5.04 9.55
CA GLN A 75 4.08 -6.47 9.74
C GLN A 75 2.87 -6.90 8.90
N VAL A 76 2.70 -8.21 8.73
CA VAL A 76 1.64 -8.74 7.86
C VAL A 76 0.23 -8.45 8.41
N GLU A 77 0.06 -8.39 9.73
CA GLU A 77 -1.21 -8.08 10.40
C GLU A 77 -1.72 -6.68 10.07
N THR A 78 -0.82 -5.72 9.82
CA THR A 78 -1.23 -4.38 9.42
C THR A 78 -1.92 -4.40 8.06
N ILE A 79 -1.43 -5.22 7.11
CA ILE A 79 -2.08 -5.38 5.80
C ILE A 79 -3.42 -6.09 5.93
N ILE A 80 -3.52 -7.10 6.80
CA ILE A 80 -4.79 -7.74 7.17
C ILE A 80 -5.79 -6.68 7.67
N ASN A 81 -5.38 -5.84 8.63
CA ASN A 81 -6.22 -4.81 9.23
C ASN A 81 -6.68 -3.76 8.22
N LEU A 82 -5.79 -3.27 7.35
CA LEU A 82 -6.15 -2.33 6.29
C LEU A 82 -7.20 -2.92 5.35
N MET A 83 -6.99 -4.15 4.89
CA MET A 83 -7.95 -4.84 4.02
C MET A 83 -9.29 -5.09 4.71
N ALA A 84 -9.26 -5.49 5.99
CA ALA A 84 -10.44 -5.76 6.79
C ALA A 84 -11.32 -4.53 7.02
N VAL A 85 -10.72 -3.36 7.25
CA VAL A 85 -11.44 -2.09 7.38
C VAL A 85 -12.21 -1.78 6.10
N LEU A 86 -11.57 -1.95 4.94
CA LEU A 86 -12.21 -1.73 3.64
C LEU A 86 -13.33 -2.75 3.37
N LYS A 87 -13.11 -4.02 3.70
CA LYS A 87 -14.14 -5.08 3.59
C LYS A 87 -15.33 -4.89 4.53
N ALA A 88 -15.11 -4.28 5.69
CA ALA A 88 -16.20 -3.87 6.58
C ALA A 88 -16.99 -2.66 6.02
N GLY A 89 -16.50 -2.02 4.96
CA GLY A 89 -17.09 -0.85 4.32
C GLY A 89 -16.61 0.49 4.89
N ALA A 90 -15.70 0.47 5.85
CA ALA A 90 -15.19 1.66 6.51
C ALA A 90 -13.91 2.18 5.83
N ALA A 91 -13.58 3.44 6.11
CA ALA A 91 -12.31 4.05 5.70
C ALA A 91 -11.23 3.83 6.74
N TYR A 92 -10.00 3.49 6.32
CA TYR A 92 -8.89 3.39 7.27
C TYR A 92 -8.19 4.74 7.48
N VAL A 93 -7.67 4.94 8.69
CA VAL A 93 -6.85 6.10 9.07
C VAL A 93 -5.54 5.57 9.64
N PRO A 94 -4.42 5.60 8.88
CA PRO A 94 -3.16 5.06 9.34
C PRO A 94 -2.54 5.99 10.40
N ILE A 95 -2.16 5.41 11.55
CA ILE A 95 -1.54 6.11 12.67
C ILE A 95 -0.11 5.61 12.83
N ASP A 96 0.85 6.51 12.68
CA ASP A 96 2.26 6.17 12.90
C ASP A 96 2.50 5.92 14.40
N PRO A 97 2.94 4.71 14.80
CA PRO A 97 3.21 4.39 16.20
C PRO A 97 4.36 5.23 16.80
N ASP A 98 5.25 5.77 15.97
CA ASP A 98 6.39 6.59 16.40
C ASP A 98 6.01 8.08 16.59
N HIS A 99 4.79 8.48 16.19
CA HIS A 99 4.30 9.82 16.48
C HIS A 99 4.12 10.03 18.00
N PRO A 100 4.33 11.26 18.51
CA PRO A 100 3.99 11.58 19.89
C PRO A 100 2.51 11.26 20.20
N TYR A 101 2.23 10.79 21.42
CA TYR A 101 0.88 10.41 21.85
C TYR A 101 -0.17 11.50 21.56
N GLU A 102 0.15 12.77 21.84
CA GLU A 102 -0.74 13.90 21.56
C GLU A 102 -1.12 13.99 20.07
N ARG A 103 -0.19 13.69 19.17
CA ARG A 103 -0.43 13.69 17.73
C ARG A 103 -1.30 12.51 17.31
N GLN A 104 -1.06 11.33 17.87
CA GLN A 104 -1.90 10.15 17.61
C GLN A 104 -3.35 10.40 18.06
N THR A 105 -3.53 10.87 19.30
CA THR A 105 -4.84 11.22 19.87
C THR A 105 -5.54 12.30 19.06
N TYR A 106 -4.83 13.36 18.65
CA TYR A 106 -5.38 14.40 17.80
C TYR A 106 -5.93 13.85 16.48
N ILE A 107 -5.18 12.97 15.81
CA ILE A 107 -5.61 12.36 14.55
C ILE A 107 -6.87 11.51 14.79
N LEU A 108 -6.87 10.67 15.83
CA LEU A 108 -8.01 9.79 16.15
C LEU A 108 -9.29 10.57 16.46
N GLU A 109 -9.19 11.60 17.28
CA GLU A 109 -10.33 12.46 17.63
C GLU A 109 -10.82 13.26 16.41
N ASN A 110 -9.90 13.90 15.68
CA ASN A 110 -10.25 14.73 14.52
C ASN A 110 -10.83 13.91 13.36
N SER A 111 -10.39 12.67 13.21
CA SER A 111 -10.94 11.73 12.23
C SER A 111 -12.17 10.98 12.74
N SER A 112 -12.62 11.24 13.97
CA SER A 112 -13.75 10.55 14.58
C SER A 112 -13.65 9.02 14.45
N CYS A 113 -12.45 8.48 14.58
CA CYS A 113 -12.24 7.03 14.53
C CYS A 113 -13.01 6.36 15.66
N LYS A 114 -13.83 5.36 15.32
CA LYS A 114 -14.63 4.64 16.32
C LYS A 114 -13.80 3.63 17.12
N ILE A 115 -12.75 3.10 16.49
CA ILE A 115 -11.85 2.10 17.05
C ILE A 115 -10.45 2.27 16.42
N LEU A 116 -9.41 1.91 17.18
CA LEU A 116 -8.03 1.79 16.71
C LEU A 116 -7.67 0.29 16.68
N LEU A 117 -7.18 -0.19 15.55
CA LEU A 117 -6.65 -1.54 15.42
C LEU A 117 -5.14 -1.51 15.64
N ASP A 118 -4.68 -2.34 16.58
CA ASP A 118 -3.29 -2.76 16.65
C ASP A 118 -3.14 -4.10 15.91
N SER A 119 -1.92 -4.41 15.56
CA SER A 119 -1.48 -5.62 14.91
C SER A 119 -1.66 -6.90 15.75
N ASP A 120 -1.64 -6.82 17.08
CA ASP A 120 -1.90 -7.96 17.98
C ASP A 120 -3.39 -8.23 18.19
N LEU A 121 -4.27 -7.43 17.58
CA LEU A 121 -5.73 -7.59 17.63
C LEU A 121 -6.16 -9.02 17.32
N TYR A 122 -5.52 -9.65 16.32
CA TYR A 122 -5.90 -10.97 15.84
C TYR A 122 -5.86 -12.03 16.95
N GLU A 123 -4.84 -11.96 17.80
CA GLU A 123 -4.66 -12.87 18.94
C GLU A 123 -5.46 -12.41 20.16
N THR A 124 -5.41 -11.11 20.48
CA THR A 124 -5.97 -10.56 21.72
C THR A 124 -7.51 -10.54 21.75
N MET A 125 -8.17 -10.57 20.58
CA MET A 125 -9.63 -10.53 20.45
C MET A 125 -10.24 -11.83 19.93
N GLU A 126 -9.49 -12.93 19.91
CA GLU A 126 -9.94 -14.24 19.41
C GLU A 126 -10.54 -14.16 17.99
N ILE A 127 -9.92 -13.37 17.10
CA ILE A 127 -10.45 -13.08 15.76
C ILE A 127 -10.64 -14.34 14.94
N SER A 128 -9.79 -15.35 15.15
CA SER A 128 -9.89 -16.66 14.49
C SER A 128 -11.21 -17.41 14.76
N SER A 129 -11.99 -16.99 15.77
CA SER A 129 -13.33 -17.55 16.04
C SER A 129 -14.42 -17.06 15.10
N TYR A 130 -14.19 -15.94 14.40
CA TYR A 130 -15.11 -15.43 13.38
C TYR A 130 -15.01 -16.28 12.11
N ALA A 131 -16.10 -16.35 11.34
CA ALA A 131 -16.08 -16.99 10.03
C ALA A 131 -15.07 -16.28 9.10
N ASP A 132 -14.46 -17.02 8.19
CA ASP A 132 -13.40 -16.58 7.28
C ASP A 132 -13.83 -16.52 5.80
N GLY A 133 -15.00 -17.07 5.45
CA GLY A 133 -15.53 -17.02 4.09
C GLY A 133 -15.92 -15.61 3.63
N ASP A 134 -16.34 -15.49 2.37
CA ASP A 134 -16.65 -14.22 1.73
C ASP A 134 -17.65 -13.36 2.51
N LEU A 135 -17.43 -12.04 2.49
CA LEU A 135 -18.41 -11.06 2.95
C LEU A 135 -19.18 -10.48 1.77
N THR A 136 -20.44 -10.10 2.02
CA THR A 136 -21.17 -9.26 1.07
C THR A 136 -20.53 -7.87 1.06
N PRO A 137 -20.05 -7.36 -0.08
CA PRO A 137 -19.53 -6.00 -0.17
C PRO A 137 -20.63 -4.99 0.17
N VAL A 138 -20.30 -3.99 0.98
CA VAL A 138 -21.24 -2.94 1.40
C VAL A 138 -20.80 -1.54 0.99
N ALA A 139 -19.53 -1.36 0.63
CA ALA A 139 -18.98 -0.09 0.17
C ALA A 139 -19.10 0.06 -1.34
N GLU A 140 -19.32 1.29 -1.77
CA GLU A 140 -19.43 1.71 -3.17
C GLU A 140 -18.16 2.47 -3.60
N PRO A 141 -17.87 2.58 -4.91
CA PRO A 141 -16.70 3.31 -5.41
C PRO A 141 -16.62 4.77 -4.94
N GLU A 142 -17.74 5.44 -4.69
CA GLU A 142 -17.77 6.83 -4.23
C GLU A 142 -17.48 6.99 -2.72
N ASP A 143 -17.50 5.88 -1.96
CA ASP A 143 -17.22 5.93 -0.53
C ASP A 143 -15.74 6.24 -0.25
N THR A 144 -15.48 6.75 0.95
CA THR A 144 -14.11 7.03 1.40
C THR A 144 -13.36 5.72 1.61
N ALA A 145 -12.19 5.58 0.98
CA ALA A 145 -11.30 4.46 1.19
C ALA A 145 -10.35 4.71 2.37
N TYR A 146 -9.77 5.91 2.43
CA TYR A 146 -8.81 6.26 3.48
C TYR A 146 -8.75 7.75 3.77
N VAL A 147 -8.22 8.05 4.96
CA VAL A 147 -7.88 9.41 5.38
C VAL A 147 -6.43 9.46 5.83
N ILE A 148 -5.57 10.16 5.09
CA ILE A 148 -4.15 10.34 5.44
C ILE A 148 -3.92 11.75 5.96
N TYR A 149 -3.26 11.87 7.11
CA TYR A 149 -2.98 13.16 7.75
C TYR A 149 -1.62 13.71 7.34
N THR A 150 -1.62 14.92 6.78
CA THR A 150 -0.41 15.63 6.37
C THR A 150 -0.07 16.78 7.31
N SER A 151 1.17 17.26 7.29
CA SER A 151 1.58 18.47 8.00
C SER A 151 0.85 19.68 7.42
N GLY A 152 -0.17 20.17 8.13
CA GLY A 152 -0.88 21.38 7.72
C GLY A 152 0.00 22.63 7.85
N SER A 153 -0.13 23.56 6.90
CA SER A 153 0.55 24.87 6.93
C SER A 153 0.25 25.69 8.19
N THR A 154 -0.84 25.38 8.88
CA THR A 154 -1.27 26.02 10.13
C THR A 154 -0.70 25.35 11.39
N GLY A 155 0.24 24.41 11.24
CA GLY A 155 0.84 23.62 12.34
C GLY A 155 -0.02 22.47 12.87
N ARG A 156 -1.34 22.46 12.57
CA ARG A 156 -2.23 21.34 12.88
C ARG A 156 -2.35 20.39 11.68
N PRO A 157 -2.17 19.07 11.86
CA PRO A 157 -2.35 18.10 10.78
C PRO A 157 -3.74 18.17 10.15
N LYS A 158 -3.83 17.95 8.83
CA LYS A 158 -5.09 17.93 8.08
C LYS A 158 -5.31 16.56 7.45
N GLY A 159 -6.49 15.99 7.63
CA GLY A 159 -6.88 14.74 6.99
C GLY A 159 -7.27 14.95 5.53
N VAL A 160 -6.56 14.29 4.62
CA VAL A 160 -6.89 14.23 3.20
C VAL A 160 -7.75 12.99 2.97
N ILE A 161 -8.98 13.20 2.49
CA ILE A 161 -9.99 12.17 2.25
C ILE A 161 -9.89 11.73 0.79
N ILE A 162 -9.74 10.43 0.55
CA ILE A 162 -9.70 9.86 -0.80
C ILE A 162 -10.76 8.76 -0.93
N THR A 163 -11.48 8.78 -2.04
CA THR A 163 -12.52 7.78 -2.35
C THR A 163 -11.91 6.53 -2.97
N HIS A 164 -12.67 5.44 -2.92
CA HIS A 164 -12.32 4.19 -3.58
C HIS A 164 -12.07 4.37 -5.08
N GLN A 165 -12.96 5.05 -5.79
CA GLN A 165 -12.87 5.30 -7.22
C GLN A 165 -11.64 6.13 -7.60
N ALA A 166 -11.31 7.16 -6.81
CA ALA A 166 -10.14 8.00 -7.09
C ALA A 166 -8.85 7.19 -6.97
N ALA A 167 -8.71 6.38 -5.91
CA ALA A 167 -7.54 5.53 -5.71
C ALA A 167 -7.47 4.39 -6.75
N SER A 168 -8.60 3.70 -7.00
CA SER A 168 -8.65 2.57 -7.94
C SER A 168 -8.44 2.99 -9.38
N ASN A 169 -8.84 4.20 -9.77
CA ASN A 169 -8.55 4.74 -11.10
C ASN A 169 -7.04 4.84 -11.34
N THR A 170 -6.30 5.48 -10.43
CA THR A 170 -4.85 5.63 -10.54
C THR A 170 -4.13 4.29 -10.50
N ILE A 171 -4.53 3.39 -9.61
CA ILE A 171 -3.94 2.05 -9.49
C ILE A 171 -4.13 1.25 -10.78
N GLN A 172 -5.36 1.20 -11.31
CA GLN A 172 -5.64 0.45 -12.52
C GLN A 172 -4.92 1.04 -13.75
N ASP A 173 -4.83 2.36 -13.86
CA ASP A 173 -4.10 3.03 -14.93
C ASP A 173 -2.61 2.66 -14.90
N ILE A 174 -1.95 2.82 -13.76
CA ILE A 174 -0.52 2.49 -13.60
C ILE A 174 -0.28 1.00 -13.86
N ASN A 175 -1.08 0.11 -13.25
CA ASN A 175 -0.92 -1.33 -13.44
C ASN A 175 -1.10 -1.75 -14.90
N ARG A 176 -2.08 -1.18 -15.60
CA ARG A 176 -2.31 -1.44 -17.03
C ARG A 176 -1.15 -0.92 -17.88
N LYS A 177 -0.73 0.32 -17.64
CA LYS A 177 0.29 1.02 -18.44
C LYS A 177 1.67 0.36 -18.35
N PHE A 178 2.01 -0.19 -17.19
CA PHE A 178 3.30 -0.83 -16.94
C PHE A 178 3.22 -2.36 -16.79
N GLU A 179 2.09 -2.94 -17.19
CA GLU A 179 1.85 -4.38 -17.25
C GLU A 179 2.17 -5.11 -15.94
N VAL A 180 1.77 -4.52 -14.81
CA VAL A 180 1.98 -5.10 -13.48
C VAL A 180 1.10 -6.33 -13.32
N ASN A 181 1.70 -7.46 -12.94
CA ASN A 181 1.01 -8.76 -12.89
C ASN A 181 1.58 -9.69 -11.80
N GLU A 182 1.13 -10.96 -11.76
CA GLU A 182 1.51 -11.94 -10.74
C GLU A 182 3.01 -12.30 -10.69
N GLU A 183 3.78 -12.03 -11.74
CA GLU A 183 5.24 -12.24 -11.76
C GLU A 183 5.99 -11.14 -11.00
N ASP A 184 5.33 -10.03 -10.68
CA ASP A 184 5.95 -8.87 -10.06
C ASP A 184 6.11 -8.98 -8.55
N ARG A 185 7.18 -8.34 -8.07
CA ARG A 185 7.49 -8.18 -6.65
C ARG A 185 7.75 -6.71 -6.39
N ILE A 186 6.84 -6.07 -5.67
CA ILE A 186 6.89 -4.65 -5.36
C ILE A 186 7.44 -4.47 -3.95
N ILE A 187 8.40 -3.56 -3.79
CA ILE A 187 8.95 -3.23 -2.47
C ILE A 187 8.05 -2.26 -1.70
N GLY A 188 7.59 -2.68 -0.53
CA GLY A 188 6.79 -1.87 0.40
C GLY A 188 7.66 -0.97 1.28
N ILE A 189 8.31 0.02 0.68
CA ILE A 189 9.21 0.96 1.37
C ILE A 189 8.47 2.16 1.96
N SER A 190 7.37 2.59 1.35
CA SER A 190 6.69 3.82 1.76
C SER A 190 6.12 3.70 3.18
N SER A 191 6.13 4.79 3.94
CA SER A 191 5.38 4.83 5.21
C SER A 191 3.88 4.74 4.91
N MET A 192 3.16 3.90 5.66
CA MET A 192 1.71 3.71 5.47
C MET A 192 0.90 4.96 5.83
N CYS A 193 1.53 5.96 6.47
CA CYS A 193 0.96 7.29 6.72
C CYS A 193 1.22 8.28 5.57
N PHE A 194 1.77 7.82 4.44
CA PHE A 194 1.91 8.58 3.20
C PHE A 194 1.21 7.86 2.05
N ASP A 195 0.70 8.63 1.09
CA ASP A 195 -0.11 8.14 -0.03
C ASP A 195 0.64 7.24 -1.01
N LEU A 196 1.97 7.37 -1.15
CA LEU A 196 2.78 6.43 -1.94
C LEU A 196 2.54 4.96 -1.52
N SER A 197 2.32 4.70 -0.22
CA SER A 197 2.06 3.34 0.28
C SER A 197 0.75 2.74 -0.25
N VAL A 198 -0.20 3.57 -0.70
CA VAL A 198 -1.47 3.11 -1.26
C VAL A 198 -1.20 2.35 -2.56
N TYR A 199 -0.27 2.84 -3.40
CA TYR A 199 0.15 2.10 -4.59
C TYR A 199 0.99 0.88 -4.21
N ASP A 200 1.94 1.01 -3.27
CA ASP A 200 2.74 -0.14 -2.80
C ASP A 200 1.84 -1.29 -2.34
N ILE A 201 0.75 -1.00 -1.63
CA ILE A 201 -0.15 -2.03 -1.09
C ILE A 201 -1.18 -2.46 -2.14
N PHE A 202 -2.05 -1.55 -2.58
CA PHE A 202 -3.21 -1.90 -3.39
C PHE A 202 -2.88 -2.02 -4.88
N GLY A 203 -1.83 -1.36 -5.37
CA GLY A 203 -1.29 -1.61 -6.71
C GLY A 203 -0.77 -3.02 -6.84
N THR A 204 0.00 -3.47 -5.85
CA THR A 204 0.49 -4.86 -5.76
C THR A 204 -0.64 -5.88 -5.66
N LEU A 205 -1.51 -5.70 -4.67
CA LEU A 205 -2.54 -6.68 -4.34
C LEU A 205 -3.65 -6.80 -5.38
N SER A 206 -3.91 -5.75 -6.18
CA SER A 206 -4.87 -5.84 -7.28
C SER A 206 -4.32 -6.54 -8.53
N ALA A 207 -2.99 -6.66 -8.64
CA ALA A 207 -2.31 -7.23 -9.81
C ALA A 207 -1.92 -8.72 -9.66
N GLY A 208 -2.04 -9.29 -8.45
CA GLY A 208 -1.55 -10.65 -8.18
C GLY A 208 -0.07 -10.69 -7.79
N ALA A 209 0.58 -9.53 -7.78
CA ALA A 209 1.98 -9.37 -7.43
C ALA A 209 2.23 -9.63 -5.92
N THR A 210 3.50 -9.76 -5.54
CA THR A 210 3.91 -9.92 -4.14
C THR A 210 4.40 -8.60 -3.54
N LEU A 211 3.81 -8.19 -2.41
CA LEU A 211 4.28 -7.06 -1.61
C LEU A 211 5.40 -7.51 -0.68
N VAL A 212 6.60 -6.97 -0.86
CA VAL A 212 7.76 -7.26 -0.01
C VAL A 212 8.03 -6.08 0.91
N MET A 213 7.57 -6.17 2.16
CA MET A 213 7.78 -5.12 3.15
C MET A 213 9.20 -5.20 3.74
N ILE A 214 9.81 -4.04 3.97
CA ILE A 214 11.11 -3.91 4.63
C ILE A 214 10.93 -3.44 6.08
N ARG A 215 11.78 -3.89 7.00
CA ARG A 215 11.71 -3.54 8.44
C ARG A 215 12.03 -2.08 8.70
N ASP A 216 13.21 -1.62 8.27
CA ASP A 216 13.65 -0.24 8.47
C ASP A 216 13.97 0.39 7.11
N PRO A 217 13.15 1.33 6.62
CA PRO A 217 13.40 2.02 5.36
C PRO A 217 14.62 2.95 5.40
N ARG A 218 15.28 3.12 6.55
CA ARG A 218 16.52 3.90 6.70
C ARG A 218 17.78 3.04 6.52
N ASP A 219 17.66 1.72 6.60
CA ASP A 219 18.78 0.81 6.35
C ASP A 219 18.93 0.53 4.85
N MET A 220 19.65 1.43 4.17
CA MET A 220 19.90 1.35 2.73
C MET A 220 20.64 0.08 2.31
N ARG A 221 21.48 -0.47 3.20
CA ARG A 221 22.20 -1.72 2.90
C ARG A 221 21.25 -2.89 2.88
N GLU A 222 20.36 -2.99 3.87
CA GLU A 222 19.36 -4.06 3.89
C GLU A 222 18.31 -3.90 2.79
N LEU A 223 17.97 -2.66 2.44
CA LEU A 223 17.11 -2.32 1.32
C LEU A 223 17.64 -2.89 0.00
N VAL A 224 18.88 -2.54 -0.38
CA VAL A 224 19.51 -3.04 -1.62
C VAL A 224 19.63 -4.57 -1.59
N ARG A 225 20.04 -5.15 -0.45
CA ARG A 225 20.11 -6.61 -0.29
C ARG A 225 18.75 -7.26 -0.48
N THR A 226 17.69 -6.62 -0.02
CA THR A 226 16.32 -7.12 -0.21
C THR A 226 15.91 -7.06 -1.67
N VAL A 227 16.26 -5.98 -2.39
CA VAL A 227 16.03 -5.87 -3.84
C VAL A 227 16.63 -7.06 -4.59
N GLU A 228 17.88 -7.40 -4.29
CA GLU A 228 18.56 -8.54 -4.91
C GLU A 228 18.01 -9.90 -4.44
N ARG A 229 18.00 -10.15 -3.12
CA ARG A 229 17.64 -11.44 -2.51
C ARG A 229 16.18 -11.83 -2.75
N ARG A 230 15.28 -10.85 -2.81
CA ARG A 230 13.85 -11.07 -3.03
C ARG A 230 13.46 -10.86 -4.49
N GLY A 231 14.39 -10.54 -5.39
CA GLY A 231 14.11 -10.34 -6.80
C GLY A 231 13.05 -9.28 -7.04
N ILE A 232 13.18 -8.12 -6.39
CA ILE A 232 12.22 -7.01 -6.56
C ILE A 232 12.23 -6.57 -8.01
N THR A 233 11.03 -6.45 -8.59
CA THR A 233 10.82 -6.05 -9.99
C THR A 233 10.35 -4.61 -10.12
N ILE A 234 9.66 -4.09 -9.11
CA ILE A 234 9.12 -2.73 -9.12
C ILE A 234 9.49 -1.99 -7.83
N TRP A 235 9.98 -0.76 -7.99
CA TRP A 235 10.29 0.13 -6.88
C TRP A 235 9.64 1.50 -7.06
N ASN A 236 8.60 1.74 -6.25
CA ASN A 236 7.96 3.05 -6.10
C ASN A 236 8.56 3.81 -4.92
N THR A 237 9.13 5.00 -5.16
CA THR A 237 9.83 5.75 -4.12
C THR A 237 10.02 7.22 -4.46
N VAL A 238 10.46 8.00 -3.48
CA VAL A 238 10.91 9.37 -3.69
C VAL A 238 12.35 9.41 -4.24
N PRO A 239 12.71 10.40 -5.08
CA PRO A 239 14.05 10.52 -5.66
C PRO A 239 15.19 10.48 -4.63
N ALA A 240 15.01 11.14 -3.48
CA ALA A 240 16.02 11.18 -2.43
C ALA A 240 16.35 9.81 -1.83
N ILE A 241 15.36 8.92 -1.66
CA ILE A 241 15.57 7.57 -1.14
C ILE A 241 16.26 6.70 -2.18
N MET A 242 15.88 6.82 -3.46
CA MET A 242 16.56 6.11 -4.54
C MET A 242 18.03 6.53 -4.64
N ASP A 243 18.31 7.83 -4.64
CA ASP A 243 19.69 8.34 -4.74
C ASP A 243 20.56 7.89 -3.56
N LEU A 244 19.99 7.94 -2.35
CA LEU A 244 20.65 7.47 -1.14
C LEU A 244 20.92 5.96 -1.19
N ALA A 245 20.00 5.15 -1.71
CA ALA A 245 20.21 3.71 -1.86
C ALA A 245 21.37 3.41 -2.84
N LEU A 246 21.45 4.15 -3.95
CA LEU A 246 22.52 4.01 -4.94
C LEU A 246 23.91 4.41 -4.38
N ASP A 247 23.98 5.28 -3.38
CA ASP A 247 25.25 5.59 -2.70
C ASP A 247 25.76 4.44 -1.81
N HIS A 248 24.90 3.45 -1.52
CA HIS A 248 25.23 2.29 -0.69
C HIS A 248 25.55 1.03 -1.50
N VAL A 249 25.48 1.09 -2.83
CA VAL A 249 25.85 -0.03 -3.71
C VAL A 249 27.28 0.14 -4.20
N GLY A 250 28.00 -0.97 -4.33
CA GLY A 250 29.36 -0.96 -4.89
C GLY A 250 29.35 -0.58 -6.38
N SER A 251 30.45 -0.05 -6.89
CA SER A 251 30.57 0.36 -8.31
C SER A 251 30.37 -0.78 -9.33
N HIS A 252 30.45 -2.03 -8.88
CA HIS A 252 30.25 -3.25 -9.67
C HIS A 252 28.91 -3.94 -9.37
N PHE A 253 28.05 -3.35 -8.53
CA PHE A 253 26.73 -3.89 -8.26
C PHE A 253 25.85 -3.70 -9.50
N GLU A 254 25.22 -4.79 -9.93
CA GLU A 254 24.27 -4.83 -11.04
C GLU A 254 23.12 -5.76 -10.67
N ASN A 255 21.89 -5.34 -10.93
CA ASN A 255 20.69 -6.13 -10.71
C ASN A 255 19.77 -6.02 -11.93
N ILE A 256 19.35 -7.18 -12.43
CA ILE A 256 18.50 -7.31 -13.61
C ILE A 256 17.05 -7.71 -13.27
N SER A 257 16.70 -7.83 -11.99
CA SER A 257 15.33 -8.13 -11.59
C SER A 257 14.46 -6.87 -11.61
N LEU A 258 15.02 -5.73 -11.20
CA LEU A 258 14.31 -4.46 -11.15
C LEU A 258 14.05 -3.95 -12.57
N ARG A 259 12.79 -4.06 -13.01
CA ARG A 259 12.34 -3.65 -14.35
C ARG A 259 11.67 -2.28 -14.37
N LEU A 260 11.16 -1.79 -13.24
CA LEU A 260 10.41 -0.54 -13.18
C LEU A 260 10.75 0.25 -11.91
N VAL A 261 11.11 1.52 -12.10
CA VAL A 261 11.32 2.48 -11.02
C VAL A 261 10.35 3.63 -11.19
N LEU A 262 9.43 3.78 -10.24
CA LEU A 262 8.47 4.87 -10.19
C LEU A 262 8.98 5.93 -9.22
N LEU A 263 9.27 7.12 -9.73
CA LEU A 263 9.75 8.26 -8.95
C LEU A 263 8.65 9.31 -8.83
N SER A 264 8.28 9.66 -7.60
CA SER A 264 7.27 10.68 -7.32
C SER A 264 7.55 11.43 -6.01
N GLY A 265 6.75 12.46 -5.70
CA GLY A 265 6.80 13.18 -4.43
C GLY A 265 7.83 14.31 -4.31
N ASP A 266 8.80 14.42 -5.22
CA ASP A 266 9.71 15.56 -5.33
C ASP A 266 10.32 15.67 -6.75
N TRP A 267 11.10 16.73 -6.99
CA TRP A 267 11.85 16.90 -8.24
C TRP A 267 12.86 15.76 -8.44
N ILE A 268 12.98 15.28 -9.69
CA ILE A 268 13.93 14.23 -10.07
C ILE A 268 15.23 14.89 -10.56
N PRO A 269 16.39 14.64 -9.91
CA PRO A 269 17.65 15.12 -10.42
C PRO A 269 17.97 14.58 -11.81
N LEU A 270 18.39 15.47 -12.73
CA LEU A 270 18.80 15.09 -14.09
C LEU A 270 19.78 13.90 -14.16
N PRO A 271 20.79 13.74 -13.28
CA PRO A 271 21.68 12.59 -13.34
C PRO A 271 21.08 11.30 -12.76
N LEU A 272 19.98 11.36 -12.00
CA LEU A 272 19.46 10.23 -11.25
C LEU A 272 19.02 9.06 -12.15
N PRO A 273 18.27 9.25 -13.25
CA PRO A 273 17.91 8.14 -14.14
C PRO A 273 19.13 7.40 -14.72
N ALA A 274 20.17 8.13 -15.13
CA ALA A 274 21.40 7.52 -15.61
C ALA A 274 22.17 6.76 -14.51
N LYS A 275 22.13 7.29 -13.27
CA LYS A 275 22.70 6.62 -12.09
C LYS A 275 21.95 5.32 -11.77
N ILE A 276 20.62 5.32 -11.84
CA ILE A 276 19.77 4.12 -11.68
C ILE A 276 20.15 3.08 -12.73
N ASN A 277 20.14 3.43 -14.02
CA ASN A 277 20.37 2.49 -15.11
C ASN A 277 21.79 1.91 -15.14
N ARG A 278 22.77 2.55 -14.48
CA ARG A 278 24.09 1.97 -14.28
C ARG A 278 24.06 0.71 -13.40
N HIS A 279 23.17 0.67 -12.41
CA HIS A 279 23.03 -0.43 -11.45
C HIS A 279 21.85 -1.35 -11.77
N PHE A 280 20.86 -0.84 -12.50
CA PHE A 280 19.65 -1.54 -12.90
C PHE A 280 19.43 -1.37 -14.42
N PRO A 281 20.23 -2.04 -15.27
CA PRO A 281 20.31 -1.74 -16.71
C PRO A 281 19.05 -2.03 -17.51
N VAL A 282 18.12 -2.81 -16.95
CA VAL A 282 16.83 -3.15 -17.56
C VAL A 282 15.66 -2.34 -16.99
N ALA A 283 15.92 -1.42 -16.06
CA ALA A 283 14.87 -0.66 -15.41
C ALA A 283 14.37 0.50 -16.29
N ASP A 284 13.05 0.56 -16.48
CA ASP A 284 12.38 1.76 -16.93
C ASP A 284 12.23 2.74 -15.75
N VAL A 285 12.75 3.97 -15.91
CA VAL A 285 12.66 5.02 -14.89
C VAL A 285 11.56 6.01 -15.28
N ILE A 286 10.49 6.03 -14.49
CA ILE A 286 9.27 6.77 -14.77
C ILE A 286 9.07 7.86 -13.71
N SER A 287 8.76 9.07 -14.18
CA SER A 287 8.21 10.14 -13.33
C SER A 287 6.69 10.01 -13.31
N LEU A 288 6.11 9.88 -12.12
CA LEU A 288 4.66 9.94 -11.90
C LEU A 288 4.23 11.31 -11.37
#